data_AF-A0A8B2NWP2-F1
#
_entry.id   AF-A0A8B2NWP2-F1
#
_cell.length_a   1.000
_cell.length_b   1.000
_cell.length_c   1.000
_cell.angle_alpha   90.00
_cell.angle_beta   90.00
_cell.angle_gamma   90.00
#
_symmetry.space_group_name_H-M   'P 1'
#
loop_
_entity.id
_entity.type
_entity.pdbx_description
1 polymer ?
#
loop_
_entity_poly.entity_id
_entity_poly.type
_entity_poly.pdbx_seq_one_letter_code
_entity_poly.pdbx_strand_id
1 'polypeptide(L)'
;MSIRRPIVAATLALATLSGAAYAGDAVPNEAHSLDLGTVSGVAYYTVEPEGYRVVATLAENADGTPLRVTSVLAPGQSVTFSTPRAAGIDPVEVEITREADILRVRDTATLTN
;
A
#
# COMPACT_ATOMS: atom_id res chain seq x y z
N MET A 1 17.68 -60.92 -18.53
CA MET A 1 18.35 -59.72 -17.97
C MET A 1 17.30 -58.62 -17.88
N SER A 2 16.90 -58.22 -16.67
CA SER A 2 15.74 -57.34 -16.44
C SER A 2 16.20 -55.89 -16.29
N ILE A 3 15.74 -54.99 -17.17
CA ILE A 3 16.12 -53.58 -17.16
C ILE A 3 15.03 -52.80 -16.42
N ARG A 4 15.39 -52.24 -15.26
CA ARG A 4 14.51 -51.37 -14.47
C ARG A 4 14.65 -49.92 -14.95
N ARG A 5 13.53 -49.27 -15.28
CA ARG A 5 13.48 -47.83 -15.61
C ARG A 5 13.18 -47.01 -14.35
N PRO A 6 13.97 -45.99 -13.99
CA PRO A 6 13.61 -45.05 -12.95
C PRO A 6 12.73 -43.93 -13.54
N ILE A 7 11.59 -43.65 -12.91
CA ILE A 7 10.77 -42.48 -13.19
C ILE A 7 11.31 -41.33 -12.34
N VAL A 8 11.78 -40.26 -12.99
CA VAL A 8 12.19 -39.02 -12.33
C VAL A 8 10.98 -38.10 -12.28
N ALA A 9 10.49 -37.81 -11.07
CA ALA A 9 9.44 -36.83 -10.84
C ALA A 9 10.08 -35.46 -10.59
N ALA A 10 9.85 -34.49 -11.47
CA ALA A 10 10.28 -33.11 -11.28
C ALA A 10 9.14 -32.32 -10.60
N THR A 11 9.31 -31.96 -9.34
CA THR A 11 8.43 -31.02 -8.62
C THR A 11 8.80 -29.59 -8.98
N LEU A 12 7.95 -28.92 -9.76
CA LEU A 12 8.08 -27.49 -10.06
C LEU A 12 7.53 -26.69 -8.87
N ALA A 13 8.40 -26.05 -8.08
CA ALA A 13 7.99 -25.11 -7.05
C ALA A 13 7.65 -23.77 -7.72
N LEU A 14 6.36 -23.41 -7.81
CA LEU A 14 5.95 -22.06 -8.20
C LEU A 14 6.16 -21.13 -7.00
N ALA A 15 7.21 -20.33 -7.04
CA ALA A 15 7.36 -19.18 -6.17
C ALA A 15 6.36 -18.10 -6.62
N THR A 16 5.26 -17.94 -5.89
CA THR A 16 4.35 -16.81 -6.08
C THR A 16 5.05 -15.54 -5.61
N LEU A 17 5.57 -14.74 -6.55
CA LEU A 17 5.94 -13.36 -6.28
C LEU A 17 4.66 -12.59 -5.90
N SER A 18 4.46 -12.36 -4.61
CA SER A 18 3.50 -11.39 -4.08
C SER A 18 4.01 -9.98 -4.41
N GLY A 19 3.73 -9.52 -5.63
CA GLY A 19 4.00 -8.14 -6.04
C GLY A 19 2.98 -7.21 -5.43
N ALA A 20 3.44 -6.19 -4.70
CA ALA A 20 2.60 -5.07 -4.28
C ALA A 20 1.95 -4.44 -5.52
N ALA A 21 0.64 -4.22 -5.48
CA ALA A 21 -0.06 -3.51 -6.54
C ALA A 21 0.36 -2.04 -6.48
N TYR A 22 0.93 -1.52 -7.56
CA TYR A 22 1.31 -0.12 -7.67
C TYR A 22 0.11 0.69 -8.15
N ALA A 23 -0.50 1.47 -7.25
CA ALA A 23 -1.34 2.58 -7.65
C ALA A 23 -0.39 3.67 -8.21
N GLY A 24 -0.66 4.16 -9.41
CA GLY A 24 0.29 4.96 -10.22
C GLY A 24 0.89 6.18 -9.51
N ASP A 25 1.89 6.80 -10.14
CA ASP A 25 2.57 7.98 -9.58
C ASP A 25 1.54 9.09 -9.28
N ALA A 26 1.55 9.60 -8.04
CA ALA A 26 0.59 10.61 -7.62
C ALA A 26 0.96 11.97 -8.23
N VAL A 27 -0.05 12.73 -8.63
CA VAL A 27 0.09 14.08 -9.19
C VAL A 27 -0.17 15.12 -8.10
N PRO A 28 0.59 16.23 -8.04
CA PRO A 28 0.36 17.26 -7.02
C PRO A 28 -1.06 17.83 -7.08
N ASN A 29 -1.69 18.03 -5.93
CA ASN A 29 -3.08 18.48 -5.76
C ASN A 29 -4.17 17.54 -6.30
N GLU A 30 -3.80 16.37 -6.83
CA GLU A 30 -4.77 15.36 -7.21
C GLU A 30 -5.13 14.50 -6.00
N ALA A 31 -6.42 14.26 -5.81
CA ALA A 31 -6.90 13.39 -4.75
C ALA A 31 -6.73 11.92 -5.16
N HIS A 32 -6.05 11.17 -4.30
CA HIS A 32 -5.87 9.73 -4.41
C HIS A 32 -6.75 9.03 -3.37
N SER A 33 -7.48 8.00 -3.80
CA SER A 33 -8.32 7.20 -2.88
C SER A 33 -7.44 6.35 -1.97
N LEU A 34 -7.80 6.26 -0.69
CA LEU A 34 -7.18 5.37 0.28
C LEU A 34 -8.22 4.37 0.76
N ASP A 35 -7.92 3.08 0.63
CA ASP A 35 -8.73 2.00 1.17
C ASP A 35 -7.98 1.33 2.33
N LEU A 36 -8.48 1.53 3.55
CA LEU A 36 -7.99 0.90 4.77
C LEU A 36 -9.06 -0.05 5.33
N GLY A 37 -9.88 -0.65 4.47
CA GLY A 37 -10.96 -1.55 4.85
C GLY A 37 -12.15 -0.81 5.46
N THR A 38 -12.31 -0.87 6.79
CA THR A 38 -13.43 -0.20 7.47
C THR A 38 -13.26 1.31 7.57
N VAL A 39 -12.08 1.83 7.25
CA VAL A 39 -11.81 3.26 7.11
C VAL A 39 -11.41 3.50 5.67
N SER A 40 -11.93 4.55 5.07
CA SER A 40 -11.54 4.97 3.73
C SER A 40 -11.36 6.48 3.69
N GLY A 41 -10.76 6.98 2.63
CA GLY A 41 -10.56 8.41 2.51
C GLY A 41 -9.84 8.81 1.25
N VAL A 42 -9.33 10.04 1.28
CA VAL A 42 -8.53 10.60 0.20
C VAL A 42 -7.27 11.22 0.76
N ALA A 43 -6.18 11.12 0.00
CA ALA A 43 -4.98 11.89 0.23
C ALA A 43 -4.64 12.72 -1.00
N TYR A 44 -4.09 13.90 -0.78
CA TYR A 44 -3.42 14.68 -1.81
C TYR A 44 -2.11 15.21 -1.24
N TYR A 45 -1.25 15.72 -2.12
CA TYR A 45 -0.04 16.39 -1.69
C TYR A 45 0.18 17.72 -2.38
N THR A 46 0.90 18.60 -1.71
CA THR A 46 1.44 19.85 -2.26
C THR A 46 2.96 19.81 -2.21
N VAL A 47 3.59 20.50 -3.16
CA VAL A 47 5.04 20.74 -3.14
C VAL A 47 5.29 22.02 -2.34
N GLU A 48 5.96 21.90 -1.21
CA GLU A 48 6.32 23.02 -0.32
C GLU A 48 7.84 23.14 -0.18
N PRO A 49 8.38 24.32 0.22
CA PRO A 49 9.81 24.49 0.44
C PRO A 49 10.40 23.48 1.43
N GLU A 50 9.62 23.07 2.43
CA GLU A 50 10.01 22.15 3.49
C GLU A 50 9.91 20.67 3.08
N GLY A 51 9.26 20.36 1.95
CA GLY A 51 9.06 19.00 1.47
C GLY A 51 7.72 18.80 0.77
N TYR A 52 7.32 17.55 0.58
CA TYR A 52 6.00 17.25 0.04
C TYR A 52 5.02 17.13 1.21
N ARG A 53 4.10 18.10 1.34
CA ARG A 53 3.06 18.03 2.37
C ARG A 53 1.97 17.09 1.88
N VAL A 54 1.86 15.94 2.53
CA VAL A 54 0.79 14.97 2.33
C VAL A 54 -0.33 15.29 3.32
N VAL A 55 -1.55 15.39 2.81
CA VAL A 55 -2.76 15.57 3.60
C VAL A 55 -3.70 14.42 3.30
N ALA A 56 -4.05 13.65 4.33
CA ALA A 56 -5.05 12.59 4.24
C ALA A 56 -6.27 12.95 5.09
N THR A 57 -7.46 12.71 4.54
CA THR A 57 -8.73 12.81 5.26
C THR A 57 -9.39 11.44 5.24
N LEU A 58 -9.61 10.87 6.42
CA LEU A 58 -10.07 9.50 6.63
C LEU A 58 -11.37 9.50 7.44
N ALA A 59 -12.28 8.57 7.15
CA ALA A 59 -13.48 8.33 7.94
C ALA A 59 -13.92 6.86 7.83
N GLU A 60 -14.69 6.35 8.81
CA GLU A 60 -15.23 4.99 8.76
C GLU A 60 -16.28 4.83 7.65
N ASN A 61 -17.06 5.86 7.40
CA ASN A 61 -18.09 5.92 6.36
C ASN A 61 -18.50 7.39 6.14
N ALA A 62 -19.48 7.63 5.26
CA ALA A 62 -19.96 8.98 4.92
C ALA A 62 -20.49 9.78 6.12
N ASP A 63 -20.94 9.11 7.18
CA ASP A 63 -21.49 9.73 8.39
C ASP A 63 -20.48 9.77 9.56
N GLY A 64 -19.30 9.18 9.38
CA GLY A 64 -18.25 9.11 10.38
C GLY A 64 -17.55 10.45 10.59
N THR A 65 -17.06 10.71 11.81
CA THR A 65 -16.27 11.90 12.11
C THR A 65 -14.95 11.87 11.31
N PRO A 66 -14.67 12.87 10.46
CA PRO A 66 -13.45 12.86 9.65
C PRO A 66 -12.20 13.13 10.51
N LEU A 67 -11.17 12.31 10.30
CA LEU A 67 -9.82 12.50 10.83
C LEU A 67 -8.91 13.03 9.72
N ARG A 68 -8.31 14.20 9.94
CA ARG A 68 -7.31 14.77 9.04
C ARG A 68 -5.91 14.57 9.59
N VAL A 69 -5.06 13.92 8.81
CA VAL A 69 -3.64 13.70 9.12
C VAL A 69 -2.80 14.52 8.14
N THR A 70 -1.74 15.14 8.63
CA THR A 70 -0.80 15.92 7.79
C THR A 70 0.63 15.51 8.13
N SER A 71 1.42 15.25 7.08
CA SER A 71 2.84 14.94 7.19
C SER A 71 3.61 15.69 6.11
N VAL A 72 4.88 15.99 6.36
CA VAL A 72 5.79 16.58 5.37
C VAL A 72 6.90 15.58 5.10
N LEU A 73 7.02 15.14 3.84
CA LEU A 73 7.98 14.13 3.42
C LEU A 73 9.20 14.78 2.73
N ALA A 74 10.38 14.60 3.32
CA ALA A 74 11.65 14.78 2.63
C ALA A 74 11.89 13.63 1.63
N PRO A 75 12.83 13.78 0.67
CA PRO A 75 13.17 12.69 -0.25
C PRO A 75 13.55 11.40 0.49
N GLY A 76 12.93 10.28 0.10
CA GLY A 76 13.16 8.96 0.70
C GLY A 76 12.35 8.68 1.97
N GLN A 77 11.51 9.61 2.43
CA GLN A 77 10.61 9.39 3.55
C GLN A 77 9.25 8.85 3.11
N SER A 78 8.60 8.12 4.01
CA SER A 78 7.25 7.61 3.84
C SER A 78 6.37 7.92 5.05
N VAL A 79 5.06 7.81 4.83
CA VAL A 79 4.04 7.78 5.86
C VAL A 79 3.14 6.58 5.59
N THR A 80 2.80 5.84 6.64
CA THR A 80 1.92 4.67 6.57
C THR A 80 0.64 4.93 7.33
N PHE A 81 -0.48 4.62 6.70
CA PHE A 81 -1.79 4.59 7.33
C PHE A 81 -2.18 3.13 7.52
N SER A 82 -2.66 2.77 8.71
CA SER A 82 -3.01 1.39 9.04
C SER A 82 -4.29 1.33 9.85
N THR A 83 -5.18 0.41 9.52
CA THR A 83 -6.29 0.01 10.39
C THR A 83 -6.03 -1.39 10.97
N PRO A 84 -6.25 -1.57 12.28
CA PRO A 84 -6.04 -2.87 12.90
C PRO A 84 -7.10 -3.88 12.44
N ARG A 85 -6.73 -5.15 12.44
CA ARG A 85 -7.64 -6.29 12.27
C ARG A 85 -7.65 -7.14 13.55
N ALA A 86 -8.30 -8.30 13.50
CA ALA A 86 -8.29 -9.25 14.61
C ALA A 86 -6.85 -9.62 15.00
N ALA A 87 -6.65 -9.97 16.28
CA ALA A 87 -5.33 -10.34 16.77
C ALA A 87 -4.72 -11.50 15.96
N GLY A 88 -3.47 -11.34 15.53
CA GLY A 88 -2.76 -12.31 14.69
C GLY A 88 -3.07 -12.21 13.19
N ILE A 89 -3.86 -11.22 12.76
CA ILE A 89 -4.10 -10.90 11.35
C ILE A 89 -3.38 -9.58 11.03
N ASP A 90 -2.70 -9.54 9.88
CA ASP A 90 -2.02 -8.33 9.41
C ASP A 90 -3.02 -7.16 9.22
N PRO A 91 -2.62 -5.92 9.55
CA PRO A 91 -3.43 -4.74 9.34
C PRO A 91 -3.68 -4.48 7.85
N VAL A 92 -4.70 -3.68 7.55
CA VAL A 92 -4.83 -3.09 6.21
C VAL A 92 -4.01 -1.82 6.20
N GLU A 93 -3.01 -1.73 5.32
CA GLU A 93 -2.12 -0.57 5.26
C GLU A 93 -2.02 0.03 3.86
N VAL A 94 -1.82 1.34 3.84
CA VAL A 94 -1.43 2.10 2.66
C VAL A 94 -0.19 2.91 3.01
N GLU A 95 0.89 2.70 2.26
CA GLU A 95 2.11 3.48 2.37
C GLU A 95 2.17 4.53 1.27
N ILE A 96 2.50 5.76 1.67
CA ILE A 96 2.77 6.88 0.78
C ILE A 96 4.25 7.25 0.91
N THR A 97 5.02 7.07 -0.15
CA THR A 97 6.48 7.30 -0.17
C THR A 97 6.87 8.38 -1.16
N ARG A 98 7.74 9.31 -0.75
CA ARG A 98 8.40 10.23 -1.67
C ARG A 98 9.69 9.62 -2.19
N GLU A 99 9.70 9.20 -3.44
CA GLU A 99 10.90 8.73 -4.14
C GLU A 99 11.49 9.89 -4.96
N ALA A 100 12.48 10.58 -4.40
CA ALA A 100 13.05 11.81 -4.97
C ALA A 100 11.98 12.89 -5.25
N ASP A 101 11.53 13.01 -6.50
CA ASP A 101 10.57 14.01 -6.97
C ASP A 101 9.21 13.42 -7.36
N ILE A 102 9.01 12.11 -7.14
CA ILE A 102 7.73 11.45 -7.35
C ILE A 102 7.17 10.94 -6.03
N LEU A 103 5.84 10.90 -5.94
CA LEU A 103 5.11 10.35 -4.81
C LEU A 103 4.45 9.04 -5.25
N ARG A 104 4.72 7.96 -4.53
CA ARG A 104 4.16 6.63 -4.79
C ARG A 104 3.24 6.19 -3.69
N VAL A 105 2.12 5.58 -4.07
CA VAL A 105 1.15 4.98 -3.16
C VAL A 105 1.20 3.46 -3.35
N ARG A 106 1.30 2.72 -2.24
CA ARG A 106 1.34 1.27 -2.22
C ARG A 106 0.32 0.74 -1.24
N ASP A 107 -0.59 -0.08 -1.74
CA ASP A 107 -1.54 -0.81 -0.91
C ASP A 107 -0.91 -2.16 -0.53
N THR A 108 -0.89 -2.48 0.76
CA THR A 108 -0.52 -3.82 1.22
C THR A 108 -1.71 -4.77 1.31
N ALA A 109 -2.92 -4.25 1.07
CA ALA A 109 -4.19 -4.97 1.20
C ALA A 109 -4.43 -6.08 0.15
N THR A 110 -3.56 -6.25 -0.85
CA THR A 110 -3.77 -7.23 -1.91
C THR A 110 -3.31 -8.64 -1.51
N LEU A 111 -4.01 -9.28 -0.57
CA LEU A 111 -4.06 -10.74 -0.46
C LEU A 111 -5.50 -11.17 -0.12
N THR A 112 -6.37 -11.20 -1.13
CA THR A 112 -7.53 -12.10 -1.10
C THR A 112 -7.02 -13.50 -1.46
N ASN A 113 -7.03 -14.40 -0.49
CA ASN A 113 -6.96 -15.85 -0.72
C ASN A 113 -8.36 -16.34 -1.11
#